data_AF-A0A0F7PBF1-F1
#
_entry.id   AF-A0A0F7PBF1-F1
#
_cell.length_a   1.000
_cell.length_b   1.000
_cell.length_c   1.000
_cell.angle_alpha   90.00
_cell.angle_beta   90.00
_cell.angle_gamma   90.00
#
_symmetry.space_group_name_H-M   'P 1'
#
loop_
_entity.id
_entity.type
_entity.pdbx_description
1 polymer ?
#
loop_
_entity_poly.entity_id
_entity_poly.type
_entity_poly.pdbx_seq_one_letter_code
_entity_poly.pdbx_strand_id
1 'polypeptide(L)'
;MKVALNGTVRQGQAVDLRDAPLEAARIVAAIRDPDGPLVSCPPPGPVHSFVGHVESGMHLSLRAALAAAARSRAIRSEYDDAIDELDRRIEAIAVEQVDLASARRRAASAGADVAALRERVARLRGRLEADREAGRESGESEAELRDAIAALSEAETDRLAAEQALVAAERDARAARDARDRRLSLVDDRDNLARQARSALANREYPRFRRALASLPVEGRAGDGPGEFDGAPAAAALAVARIARLHAPVVLADGPFSSPVVARAALHAPVVLV
;
A
#
# COMPACT_ATOMS: atom_id res chain seq x y z
N MET A 1 -15.68 -18.23 21.25
CA MET A 1 -14.38 -17.66 21.69
C MET A 1 -13.99 -18.26 23.03
N LYS A 2 -12.70 -18.28 23.32
CA LYS A 2 -12.12 -18.69 24.61
C LYS A 2 -11.19 -17.57 25.07
N VAL A 3 -11.28 -17.19 26.35
CA VAL A 3 -10.36 -16.24 27.01
C VAL A 3 -9.64 -16.98 28.12
N ALA A 4 -8.31 -16.96 28.10
CA ALA A 4 -7.48 -17.62 29.11
C ALA A 4 -6.72 -16.56 29.92
N LEU A 5 -7.10 -16.36 31.18
CA LEU A 5 -6.52 -15.35 32.07
C LEU A 5 -6.16 -15.96 33.43
N ASN A 6 -4.90 -15.83 33.84
CA ASN A 6 -4.42 -16.22 35.18
C ASN A 6 -4.85 -17.64 35.59
N GLY A 7 -4.78 -18.60 34.66
CA GLY A 7 -5.18 -20.00 34.89
C GLY A 7 -6.69 -20.26 34.80
N THR A 8 -7.52 -19.22 34.70
CA THR A 8 -8.97 -19.33 34.48
C THR A 8 -9.30 -19.25 32.99
N VAL A 9 -10.18 -20.14 32.54
CA VAL A 9 -10.68 -20.16 31.17
C VAL A 9 -12.16 -19.77 31.15
N ARG A 10 -12.51 -18.71 30.43
CA ARG A 10 -13.90 -18.34 30.12
C ARG A 10 -14.19 -18.66 28.66
N GLN A 11 -15.28 -19.38 28.39
CA GLN A 11 -15.64 -19.82 27.05
C GLN A 11 -17.10 -19.47 26.74
N GLY A 12 -17.35 -19.01 25.52
CA GLY A 12 -18.71 -18.70 25.07
C GLY A 12 -18.72 -17.72 23.90
N GLN A 13 -19.88 -17.08 23.70
CA GLN A 13 -20.06 -15.94 22.79
C GLN A 13 -20.38 -14.64 23.54
N ALA A 14 -20.50 -14.73 24.87
CA ALA A 14 -20.79 -13.62 25.76
C ALA A 14 -19.91 -13.85 26.98
N VAL A 15 -18.83 -13.08 27.10
CA VAL A 15 -17.86 -13.19 28.20
C VAL A 15 -17.88 -11.89 28.98
N ASP A 16 -17.98 -11.98 30.30
CA ASP A 16 -17.77 -10.85 31.22
C ASP A 16 -16.34 -10.93 31.73
N LEU A 17 -15.62 -9.80 31.74
CA LEU A 17 -14.27 -9.63 32.31
C LEU A 17 -14.19 -8.41 33.23
N ARG A 18 -15.33 -7.78 33.60
CA ARG A 18 -15.34 -6.62 34.50
C ARG A 18 -14.80 -6.91 35.91
N ASP A 19 -14.76 -8.19 36.28
CA ASP A 19 -14.16 -8.69 37.53
C ASP A 19 -12.65 -8.99 37.41
N ALA A 20 -12.07 -8.82 36.21
CA ALA A 20 -10.67 -9.07 35.94
C ALA A 20 -9.88 -7.76 35.78
N PRO A 21 -8.64 -7.65 36.29
CA PRO A 21 -7.81 -6.46 36.16
C PRO A 21 -7.14 -6.40 34.78
N LEU A 22 -7.94 -6.28 33.72
CA LEU A 22 -7.46 -6.17 32.35
C LEU A 22 -8.02 -4.93 31.66
N GLU A 23 -7.15 -4.21 30.95
CA GLU A 23 -7.57 -3.11 30.11
C GLU A 23 -8.22 -3.63 28.82
N ALA A 24 -9.30 -2.98 28.37
CA ALA A 24 -10.00 -3.32 27.14
C ALA A 24 -9.08 -3.35 25.92
N ALA A 25 -8.14 -2.40 25.83
CA ALA A 25 -7.14 -2.33 24.77
C ALA A 25 -6.28 -3.61 24.66
N ARG A 26 -5.94 -4.24 25.79
CA ARG A 26 -5.18 -5.49 25.81
C ARG A 26 -5.99 -6.67 25.27
N ILE A 27 -7.28 -6.72 25.56
CA ILE A 27 -8.19 -7.72 24.98
C ILE A 27 -8.32 -7.52 23.47
N VAL A 28 -8.49 -6.27 23.02
CA VAL A 28 -8.57 -5.94 21.59
C VAL A 28 -7.28 -6.36 20.86
N ALA A 29 -6.12 -6.08 21.43
CA ALA A 29 -4.84 -6.52 20.88
C ALA A 29 -4.77 -8.04 20.76
N ALA A 30 -5.18 -8.77 21.80
CA ALA A 30 -5.20 -10.23 21.78
C ALA A 30 -6.21 -10.82 20.76
N ILE A 31 -7.34 -10.15 20.50
CA ILE A 31 -8.29 -10.57 19.44
C ILE A 31 -7.67 -10.41 18.04
N ARG A 32 -6.79 -9.42 17.87
CA ARG A 32 -6.11 -9.12 16.60
C ARG A 32 -4.84 -9.95 16.39
N ASP A 33 -4.36 -10.61 17.44
CA ASP A 33 -3.20 -11.50 17.41
C ASP A 33 -3.68 -12.96 17.27
N PRO A 34 -3.65 -13.55 16.06
CA PRO A 34 -4.15 -14.91 15.84
C PRO A 34 -3.34 -15.98 16.57
N ASP A 35 -2.08 -15.69 16.90
CA ASP A 35 -1.16 -16.61 17.56
C ASP A 35 -1.10 -16.39 19.09
N GLY A 36 -1.85 -15.40 19.58
CA GLY A 36 -1.88 -15.00 20.98
C GLY A 36 -2.59 -16.02 21.89
N PRO A 37 -2.05 -16.32 23.09
CA PRO A 37 -2.65 -17.32 23.98
C PRO A 37 -3.87 -16.78 24.77
N LEU A 38 -4.06 -15.46 24.82
CA LEU A 38 -5.05 -14.80 25.68
C LEU A 38 -6.49 -14.96 25.15
N VAL A 39 -6.70 -14.80 23.84
CA VAL A 39 -8.02 -14.91 23.21
C VAL A 39 -7.95 -15.81 21.99
N SER A 40 -8.76 -16.86 21.96
CA SER A 40 -8.96 -17.70 20.78
C SER A 40 -10.33 -17.42 20.17
N CYS A 41 -10.34 -16.85 18.96
CA CYS A 41 -11.54 -16.54 18.18
C CYS A 41 -11.24 -16.53 16.67
N PRO A 42 -12.28 -16.53 15.81
CA PRO A 42 -12.08 -16.26 14.38
C PRO A 42 -11.39 -14.91 14.14
N PRO A 43 -10.63 -14.76 13.04
CA PRO A 43 -9.92 -13.53 12.75
C PRO A 43 -10.90 -12.36 12.55
N PRO A 44 -10.55 -11.14 13.00
CA PRO A 44 -11.37 -9.96 12.80
C PRO A 44 -11.44 -9.59 11.31
N GLY A 45 -12.65 -9.38 10.80
CA GLY A 45 -12.88 -8.83 9.46
C GLY A 45 -12.72 -7.30 9.44
N PRO A 46 -12.72 -6.65 8.25
CA PRO A 46 -12.48 -5.21 8.12
C PRO A 46 -13.40 -4.30 8.92
N VAL A 47 -14.65 -4.71 9.19
CA VAL A 47 -15.58 -3.93 10.01
C VAL A 47 -15.15 -3.85 11.48
N HIS A 48 -14.38 -4.82 11.98
CA HIS A 48 -13.88 -4.85 13.37
C HIS A 48 -12.93 -3.69 13.69
N SER A 49 -12.25 -3.11 12.70
CA SER A 49 -11.43 -1.91 12.92
C SER A 49 -12.26 -0.70 13.39
N PHE A 50 -13.56 -0.67 13.09
CA PHE A 50 -14.48 0.41 13.46
C PHE A 50 -15.28 0.12 14.72
N VAL A 51 -15.67 -1.14 14.95
CA VAL A 51 -16.64 -1.52 16.00
C VAL A 51 -16.13 -2.59 16.95
N GLY A 52 -14.90 -3.08 16.76
CA GLY A 52 -14.32 -4.16 17.57
C GLY A 52 -13.94 -3.73 18.98
N HIS A 53 -13.80 -2.42 19.19
CA HIS A 53 -13.60 -1.78 20.49
C HIS A 53 -14.59 -0.62 20.60
N VAL A 54 -15.46 -0.66 21.59
CA VAL A 54 -16.45 0.40 21.86
C VAL A 54 -16.21 0.96 23.25
N GLU A 55 -15.94 2.26 23.30
CA GLU A 55 -15.68 3.05 24.50
C GLU A 55 -16.24 4.46 24.30
N SER A 56 -16.52 5.17 25.40
CA SER A 56 -17.20 6.49 25.36
C SER A 56 -16.40 7.57 24.60
N GLY A 57 -15.07 7.44 24.50
CA GLY A 57 -14.17 8.39 23.83
C GLY A 57 -13.81 8.05 22.37
N MET A 58 -14.39 6.99 21.79
CA MET A 58 -13.98 6.54 20.47
C MET A 58 -14.34 7.52 19.34
N HIS A 59 -13.59 7.46 18.24
CA HIS A 59 -13.94 8.13 17.00
C HIS A 59 -14.48 7.14 15.96
N LEU A 60 -15.52 7.54 15.23
CA LEU A 60 -16.14 6.70 14.21
C LEU A 60 -16.46 7.49 12.95
N SER A 61 -15.91 7.05 11.81
CA SER A 61 -16.43 7.45 10.51
C SER A 61 -17.63 6.57 10.16
N LEU A 62 -18.85 7.05 10.44
CA LEU A 62 -20.07 6.29 10.21
C LEU A 62 -20.18 5.79 8.77
N ARG A 63 -19.87 6.63 7.77
CA ARG A 63 -19.84 6.24 6.35
C ARG A 63 -18.92 5.04 6.10
N ALA A 64 -17.69 5.09 6.59
CA ALA A 64 -16.74 4.00 6.39
C ALA A 64 -17.16 2.72 7.12
N ALA A 65 -17.68 2.86 8.34
CA ALA A 65 -18.17 1.75 9.15
C ALA A 65 -19.39 1.05 8.50
N LEU A 66 -20.34 1.81 7.94
CA LEU A 66 -21.49 1.26 7.20
C LEU A 66 -21.06 0.55 5.92
N ALA A 67 -20.12 1.12 5.16
CA ALA A 67 -19.58 0.46 3.99
C ALA A 67 -18.89 -0.88 4.36
N ALA A 68 -18.11 -0.89 5.45
CA ALA A 68 -17.48 -2.10 5.96
C ALA A 68 -18.51 -3.14 6.45
N ALA A 69 -19.58 -2.70 7.11
CA ALA A 69 -20.69 -3.56 7.51
C ALA A 69 -21.39 -4.18 6.30
N ALA A 70 -21.62 -3.42 5.22
CA ALA A 70 -22.15 -3.95 3.96
C ALA A 70 -21.25 -5.06 3.39
N ARG A 71 -19.94 -4.81 3.33
CA ARG A 71 -18.93 -5.77 2.84
C ARG A 71 -18.87 -7.04 3.69
N SER A 72 -19.00 -6.94 5.01
CA SER A 72 -19.07 -8.12 5.89
C SER A 72 -20.24 -9.05 5.56
N ARG A 73 -21.30 -8.51 4.94
CA ARG A 73 -22.47 -9.25 4.45
C ARG A 73 -22.38 -9.62 2.96
N ALA A 74 -21.19 -9.53 2.36
CA ALA A 74 -20.94 -9.77 0.94
C ALA A 74 -21.77 -8.90 -0.01
N ILE A 75 -22.14 -7.69 0.42
CA ILE A 75 -22.85 -6.74 -0.43
C ILE A 75 -21.85 -6.01 -1.32
N ARG A 76 -22.11 -6.05 -2.64
CA ARG A 76 -21.35 -5.33 -3.66
C ARG A 76 -22.00 -3.99 -4.03
N SER A 77 -21.18 -3.07 -4.50
CA SER A 77 -21.61 -1.82 -5.14
C SER A 77 -21.62 -1.96 -6.66
N GLU A 78 -22.30 -1.04 -7.35
CA GLU A 78 -22.28 -0.94 -8.83
C GLU A 78 -20.88 -0.63 -9.40
N TYR A 79 -19.96 -0.14 -8.57
CA TYR A 79 -18.59 0.21 -8.98
C TYR A 79 -17.61 -0.95 -8.82
N ASP A 80 -18.00 -2.06 -8.19
CA ASP A 80 -17.05 -3.11 -7.81
C ASP A 80 -16.43 -3.80 -9.04
N ASP A 81 -17.20 -4.05 -10.08
CA ASP A 81 -16.68 -4.69 -11.31
C ASP A 81 -15.70 -3.77 -12.06
N ALA A 82 -15.95 -2.45 -12.03
CA ALA A 82 -15.06 -1.46 -12.61
C ALA A 82 -13.75 -1.34 -11.80
N ILE A 83 -13.81 -1.46 -10.47
CA ILE A 83 -12.62 -1.53 -9.61
C ILE A 83 -11.81 -2.79 -9.93
N ASP A 84 -12.46 -3.95 -10.03
CA ASP A 84 -11.82 -5.23 -10.35
C ASP A 84 -11.14 -5.20 -11.74
N GLU A 85 -11.71 -4.47 -12.70
CA GLU A 85 -11.08 -4.23 -14.02
C GLU A 85 -9.87 -3.29 -13.92
N LEU A 86 -9.96 -2.19 -13.18
CA LEU A 86 -8.84 -1.28 -12.98
C LEU A 86 -7.68 -1.95 -12.25
N ASP A 87 -7.95 -2.76 -11.22
CA ASP A 87 -6.93 -3.52 -10.49
C ASP A 87 -6.17 -4.45 -11.46
N ARG A 88 -6.88 -5.17 -12.34
CA ARG A 88 -6.25 -5.99 -13.40
C ARG A 88 -5.41 -5.17 -14.38
N ARG A 89 -5.89 -3.98 -14.80
CA ARG A 89 -5.15 -3.09 -15.69
C ARG A 89 -3.89 -2.51 -15.04
N ILE A 90 -3.96 -2.19 -13.74
CA ILE A 90 -2.82 -1.72 -12.95
C ILE A 90 -1.75 -2.81 -12.85
N GLU A 91 -2.17 -4.05 -12.54
CA GLU A 91 -1.28 -5.22 -12.44
C GLU A 91 -0.61 -5.56 -13.78
N ALA A 92 -1.29 -5.35 -14.90
CA ALA A 92 -0.74 -5.59 -16.24
C ALA A 92 0.38 -4.60 -16.63
N ILE A 93 0.51 -3.45 -15.96
CA ILE A 93 1.54 -2.46 -16.28
C ILE A 93 2.84 -2.79 -15.53
N ALA A 94 3.76 -3.45 -16.24
CA ALA A 94 5.14 -3.57 -15.81
C ALA A 94 5.88 -2.23 -15.98
N VAL A 95 6.63 -1.83 -14.94
CA VAL A 95 7.48 -0.63 -14.97
C VAL A 95 8.92 -1.08 -14.80
N GLU A 96 9.69 -0.96 -15.87
CA GLU A 96 11.11 -1.31 -15.87
C GLU A 96 11.95 -0.26 -15.12
N GLN A 97 13.03 -0.71 -14.50
CA GLN A 97 14.03 0.16 -13.90
C GLN A 97 15.19 0.32 -14.88
N VAL A 98 15.46 1.56 -15.31
CA VAL A 98 16.47 1.87 -16.32
C VAL A 98 17.60 2.71 -15.70
N ASP A 99 18.83 2.20 -15.73
CA ASP A 99 20.02 2.92 -15.26
C ASP A 99 20.58 3.86 -16.34
N LEU A 100 19.83 4.92 -16.60
CA LEU A 100 20.23 5.96 -17.54
C LEU A 100 21.52 6.69 -17.09
N ALA A 101 21.77 6.76 -15.78
CA ALA A 101 22.94 7.45 -15.25
C ALA A 101 24.23 6.71 -15.62
N SER A 102 24.25 5.38 -15.52
CA SER A 102 25.39 4.57 -15.95
C SER A 102 25.63 4.64 -17.45
N ALA A 103 24.56 4.59 -18.26
CA ALA A 103 24.69 4.73 -19.71
C ALA A 103 25.30 6.09 -20.11
N ARG A 104 24.87 7.18 -19.47
CA ARG A 104 25.45 8.52 -19.69
C ARG A 104 26.92 8.60 -19.31
N ARG A 105 27.29 8.05 -18.15
CA ARG A 105 28.69 8.01 -17.71
C ARG A 105 29.56 7.25 -18.71
N ARG A 106 29.12 6.08 -19.18
CA ARG A 106 29.88 5.29 -20.17
C ARG A 106 30.09 6.03 -21.49
N ALA A 107 29.05 6.65 -22.04
CA ALA A 107 29.18 7.44 -23.26
C ALA A 107 30.15 8.62 -23.09
N ALA A 108 30.10 9.31 -21.95
CA ALA A 108 31.01 10.41 -21.65
C ALA A 108 32.47 9.93 -21.51
N SER A 109 32.71 8.84 -20.78
CA SER A 109 34.05 8.25 -20.62
C SER A 109 34.64 7.82 -21.96
N ALA A 110 33.88 7.07 -22.77
CA ALA A 110 34.35 6.63 -24.08
C ALA A 110 34.65 7.81 -25.04
N GLY A 111 33.86 8.90 -24.94
CA GLY A 111 34.14 10.15 -25.65
C GLY A 111 35.46 10.81 -25.22
N ALA A 112 35.74 10.82 -23.91
CA ALA A 112 37.00 11.35 -23.37
C ALA A 112 38.22 10.51 -23.79
N ASP A 113 38.09 9.18 -23.80
CA ASP A 113 39.16 8.27 -24.21
C ASP A 113 39.54 8.47 -25.68
N VAL A 114 38.54 8.59 -26.57
CA VAL A 114 38.76 8.92 -27.99
C VAL A 114 39.47 10.26 -28.15
N ALA A 115 39.08 11.28 -27.39
CA ALA A 115 39.72 12.59 -27.45
C ALA A 115 41.21 12.53 -27.05
N ALA A 116 41.51 11.83 -25.95
CA ALA A 116 42.88 11.64 -25.47
C ALA A 116 43.75 10.85 -26.48
N LEU A 117 43.19 9.82 -27.11
CA LEU A 117 43.89 9.02 -28.12
C LEU A 117 44.15 9.80 -29.41
N ARG A 118 43.20 10.62 -29.87
CA ARG A 118 43.41 11.53 -31.02
C ARG A 118 44.54 12.52 -30.76
N GLU A 119 44.59 13.10 -29.57
CA GLU A 119 45.69 14.00 -29.18
C GLU A 119 47.04 13.26 -29.16
N ARG A 120 47.08 12.03 -28.62
CA ARG A 120 48.28 11.18 -28.62
C ARG A 120 48.76 10.86 -30.03
N VAL A 121 47.87 10.46 -30.93
CA VAL A 121 48.18 10.19 -32.34
C VAL A 121 48.76 11.45 -33.02
N ALA A 122 48.16 12.62 -32.80
CA ALA A 122 48.65 13.87 -33.35
C ALA A 122 50.08 14.20 -32.86
N ARG A 123 50.35 14.05 -31.56
CA ARG A 123 51.70 14.24 -30.99
C ARG A 123 52.72 13.26 -31.58
N LEU A 124 52.37 11.99 -31.70
CA LEU A 124 53.27 10.96 -32.22
C LEU A 124 53.57 11.17 -33.71
N ARG A 125 52.58 11.61 -34.51
CA ARG A 125 52.81 12.02 -35.91
C ARG A 125 53.82 13.16 -36.00
N GLY A 126 53.63 14.22 -35.22
CA GLY A 126 54.56 15.36 -35.21
C GLY A 126 55.98 14.97 -34.76
N ARG A 127 56.12 14.05 -33.79
CA ARG A 127 57.43 13.51 -33.38
C ARG A 127 58.09 12.72 -34.52
N LEU A 128 57.35 11.81 -35.15
CA LEU A 128 57.85 10.97 -36.24
C LEU A 128 58.33 11.82 -37.43
N GLU A 129 57.61 12.89 -37.76
CA GLU A 129 58.01 13.86 -38.79
C GLU A 129 59.34 14.54 -38.43
N ALA A 130 59.48 15.03 -37.19
CA ALA A 130 60.71 15.66 -36.73
C ALA A 130 61.93 14.71 -36.70
N ASP A 131 61.73 13.44 -36.36
CA ASP A 131 62.79 12.42 -36.38
C ASP A 131 63.26 12.12 -37.81
N ARG A 132 62.33 12.04 -38.76
CA ARG A 132 62.63 11.86 -40.19
C ARG A 132 63.38 13.06 -40.76
N GLU A 133 62.98 14.28 -40.42
CA GLU A 133 63.69 15.50 -40.84
C GLU A 133 65.10 15.58 -40.27
N ALA A 134 65.31 15.10 -39.03
CA ALA A 134 66.62 15.06 -38.39
C ALA A 134 67.50 13.88 -38.83
N GLY A 135 67.02 12.98 -39.69
CA GLY A 135 67.74 11.78 -40.14
C GLY A 135 67.98 10.75 -39.04
N ARG A 136 67.14 10.74 -38.00
CA ARG A 136 67.21 9.76 -36.90
C ARG A 136 66.51 8.45 -37.31
N GLU A 137 66.90 7.34 -36.69
CA GLU A 137 66.16 6.07 -36.83
C GLU A 137 64.73 6.23 -36.30
N SER A 138 63.74 5.90 -37.13
CA SER A 138 62.32 6.16 -36.85
C SER A 138 61.50 4.92 -36.49
N GLY A 139 62.13 3.74 -36.43
CA GLY A 139 61.42 2.46 -36.28
C GLY A 139 60.55 2.36 -35.02
N GLU A 140 61.07 2.85 -33.89
CA GLU A 140 60.33 2.89 -32.62
C GLU A 140 59.17 3.90 -32.67
N SER A 141 59.42 5.12 -33.16
CA SER A 141 58.39 6.16 -33.34
C SER A 141 57.26 5.70 -34.28
N GLU A 142 57.57 4.91 -35.31
CA GLU A 142 56.57 4.30 -36.20
C GLU A 142 55.75 3.20 -35.52
N ALA A 143 56.38 2.37 -34.68
CA ALA A 143 55.68 1.35 -33.91
C ALA A 143 54.71 1.99 -32.91
N GLU A 144 55.17 2.99 -32.13
CA GLU A 144 54.32 3.72 -31.19
C GLU A 144 53.12 4.39 -31.87
N LEU A 145 53.33 4.98 -33.05
CA LEU A 145 52.25 5.59 -33.82
C LEU A 145 51.24 4.54 -34.31
N ARG A 146 51.71 3.38 -34.81
CA ARG A 146 50.83 2.30 -35.24
C ARG A 146 49.97 1.79 -34.08
N ASP A 147 50.57 1.59 -32.91
CA ASP A 147 49.85 1.14 -31.71
C ASP A 147 48.81 2.17 -31.25
N ALA A 148 49.17 3.46 -31.28
CA ALA A 148 48.24 4.53 -30.92
C ALA A 148 47.06 4.65 -31.91
N ILE A 149 47.30 4.42 -33.21
CA ILE A 149 46.23 4.38 -34.22
C ILE A 149 45.30 3.18 -33.98
N ALA A 150 45.86 2.00 -33.69
CA ALA A 150 45.06 0.82 -33.39
C ALA A 150 44.17 1.03 -32.15
N ALA A 151 44.75 1.54 -31.06
CA ALA A 151 44.02 1.88 -29.84
C ALA A 151 42.93 2.95 -30.09
N LEU A 152 43.19 3.94 -30.95
CA LEU A 152 42.19 4.92 -31.34
C LEU A 152 41.00 4.27 -32.07
N SER A 153 41.25 3.36 -33.01
CA SER A 153 40.17 2.65 -33.72
C SER A 153 39.31 1.78 -32.79
N GLU A 154 39.92 1.12 -31.81
CA GLU A 154 39.20 0.39 -30.76
C GLU A 154 38.33 1.33 -29.92
N ALA A 155 38.90 2.43 -29.41
CA ALA A 155 38.16 3.41 -28.61
C ALA A 155 37.03 4.09 -29.40
N GLU A 156 37.21 4.33 -30.70
CA GLU A 156 36.15 4.87 -31.55
C GLU A 156 34.97 3.90 -31.69
N THR A 157 35.27 2.59 -31.73
CA THR A 157 34.25 1.54 -31.75
C THR A 157 33.52 1.47 -30.40
N ASP A 158 34.25 1.51 -29.29
CA ASP A 158 33.67 1.52 -27.94
C ASP A 158 32.78 2.74 -27.71
N ARG A 159 33.20 3.92 -28.21
CA ARG A 159 32.40 5.14 -28.15
C ARG A 159 31.08 5.00 -28.89
N LEU A 160 31.10 4.48 -30.12
CA LEU A 160 29.88 4.24 -30.89
C LEU A 160 28.94 3.27 -30.17
N ALA A 161 29.48 2.19 -29.60
CA ALA A 161 28.69 1.24 -28.81
C ALA A 161 28.07 1.90 -27.55
N ALA A 162 28.85 2.74 -26.85
CA ALA A 162 28.38 3.46 -25.67
C ALA A 162 27.29 4.50 -26.00
N GLU A 163 27.43 5.23 -27.11
CA GLU A 163 26.44 6.17 -27.62
C GLU A 163 25.13 5.46 -28.00
N GLN A 164 25.21 4.32 -28.70
CA GLN A 164 24.04 3.50 -29.04
C GLN A 164 23.32 2.97 -27.78
N ALA A 165 24.08 2.48 -26.81
CA ALA A 165 23.53 2.02 -25.53
C ALA A 165 22.85 3.15 -24.75
N LEU A 166 23.39 4.37 -24.80
CA LEU A 166 22.76 5.54 -24.21
C LEU A 166 21.42 5.88 -24.88
N VAL A 167 21.36 5.88 -26.22
CA VAL A 167 20.11 6.15 -26.95
C VAL A 167 19.03 5.12 -26.60
N ALA A 168 19.40 3.83 -26.53
CA ALA A 168 18.48 2.78 -26.11
C ALA A 168 17.99 3.02 -24.67
N ALA A 169 18.90 3.27 -23.73
CA ALA A 169 18.56 3.56 -22.34
C ALA A 169 17.67 4.81 -22.19
N GLU A 170 17.86 5.85 -23.02
CA GLU A 170 16.97 7.01 -23.01
C GLU A 170 15.57 6.69 -23.50
N ARG A 171 15.44 5.87 -24.56
CA ARG A 171 14.14 5.42 -25.07
C ARG A 171 13.41 4.60 -24.00
N ASP A 172 14.10 3.66 -23.39
CA ASP A 172 13.53 2.74 -22.41
C ASP A 172 13.17 3.50 -21.11
N ALA A 173 13.99 4.47 -20.70
CA ALA A 173 13.67 5.34 -19.57
C ALA A 173 12.41 6.19 -19.81
N ARG A 174 12.20 6.69 -21.04
CA ARG A 174 10.96 7.40 -21.41
C ARG A 174 9.77 6.45 -21.37
N ALA A 175 9.88 5.27 -21.96
CA ALA A 175 8.81 4.27 -21.94
C ALA A 175 8.44 3.83 -20.51
N ALA A 176 9.43 3.63 -19.64
CA ALA A 176 9.24 3.30 -18.24
C ALA A 176 8.54 4.44 -17.46
N ARG A 177 8.90 5.70 -17.77
CA ARG A 177 8.20 6.88 -17.22
C ARG A 177 6.74 6.91 -17.66
N ASP A 178 6.47 6.78 -18.96
CA ASP A 178 5.10 6.79 -19.49
C ASP A 178 4.25 5.64 -18.92
N ALA A 179 4.85 4.45 -18.74
CA ALA A 179 4.20 3.33 -18.07
C ALA A 179 3.84 3.67 -16.61
N ARG A 180 4.75 4.30 -15.86
CA ARG A 180 4.50 4.74 -14.49
C ARG A 180 3.39 5.78 -14.42
N ASP A 181 3.41 6.78 -15.30
CA ASP A 181 2.41 7.85 -15.34
C ASP A 181 1.02 7.28 -15.65
N ARG A 182 0.92 6.35 -16.62
CA ARG A 182 -0.33 5.62 -16.90
C ARG A 182 -0.81 4.81 -15.71
N ARG A 183 0.10 4.08 -15.03
CA ARG A 183 -0.25 3.29 -13.85
C ARG A 183 -0.78 4.18 -12.72
N LEU A 184 -0.15 5.32 -12.48
CA LEU A 184 -0.57 6.28 -11.45
C LEU A 184 -1.97 6.82 -11.74
N SER A 185 -2.25 7.20 -12.99
CA SER A 185 -3.60 7.64 -13.39
C SER A 185 -4.67 6.58 -13.13
N LEU A 186 -4.37 5.30 -13.40
CA LEU A 186 -5.33 4.21 -13.14
C LEU A 186 -5.55 3.99 -11.64
N VAL A 187 -4.50 4.12 -10.82
CA VAL A 187 -4.62 4.05 -9.36
C VAL A 187 -5.54 5.17 -8.85
N ASP A 188 -5.36 6.39 -9.35
CA ASP A 188 -6.21 7.53 -8.96
C ASP A 188 -7.68 7.30 -9.34
N ASP A 189 -7.94 6.81 -10.56
CA ASP A 189 -9.29 6.44 -11.02
C ASP A 189 -9.90 5.34 -10.14
N ARG A 190 -9.10 4.34 -9.78
CA ARG A 190 -9.50 3.24 -8.90
C ARG A 190 -9.85 3.73 -7.49
N ASP A 191 -9.09 4.67 -6.96
CA ASP A 191 -9.34 5.28 -5.65
C ASP A 191 -10.56 6.22 -5.66
N ASN A 192 -10.79 6.93 -6.77
CA ASN A 192 -12.02 7.67 -7.02
C ASN A 192 -13.24 6.74 -6.99
N LEU A 193 -13.20 5.62 -7.72
CA LEU A 193 -14.29 4.63 -7.73
C LEU A 193 -14.46 3.96 -6.36
N ALA A 194 -13.39 3.64 -5.65
CA ALA A 194 -13.47 3.08 -4.31
C ALA A 194 -14.13 4.05 -3.30
N ARG A 195 -13.96 5.36 -3.47
CA ARG A 195 -14.70 6.38 -2.70
C ARG A 195 -16.19 6.35 -3.03
N GLN A 196 -16.56 6.27 -4.31
CA GLN A 196 -17.95 6.18 -4.76
C GLN A 196 -18.61 4.90 -4.25
N ALA A 197 -17.93 3.74 -4.35
CA ALA A 197 -18.38 2.47 -3.82
C ALA A 197 -18.70 2.53 -2.33
N ARG A 198 -17.81 3.11 -1.52
CA ARG A 198 -18.05 3.30 -0.08
C ARG A 198 -19.27 4.18 0.19
N SER A 199 -19.43 5.27 -0.55
CA SER A 199 -20.59 6.16 -0.42
C SER A 199 -21.90 5.44 -0.74
N ALA A 200 -21.94 4.73 -1.87
CA ALA A 200 -23.11 3.95 -2.31
C ALA A 200 -23.50 2.87 -1.28
N LEU A 201 -22.52 2.12 -0.78
CA LEU A 201 -22.75 1.10 0.26
C LEU A 201 -23.26 1.72 1.57
N ALA A 202 -22.67 2.84 2.01
CA ALA A 202 -23.10 3.53 3.21
C ALA A 202 -24.55 4.02 3.09
N ASN A 203 -24.91 4.64 1.97
CA ASN A 203 -26.28 5.11 1.71
C ASN A 203 -27.27 3.93 1.68
N ARG A 204 -26.89 2.82 1.03
CA ARG A 204 -27.72 1.61 0.96
C ARG A 204 -28.00 0.99 2.34
N GLU A 205 -27.01 0.98 3.23
CA GLU A 205 -27.15 0.39 4.57
C GLU A 205 -27.75 1.36 5.60
N TYR A 206 -27.81 2.66 5.30
CA TYR A 206 -28.27 3.68 6.24
C TYR A 206 -29.70 3.43 6.79
N PRO A 207 -30.71 3.02 6.01
CA PRO A 207 -32.02 2.68 6.56
C PRO A 207 -31.98 1.51 7.55
N ARG A 208 -31.05 0.55 7.36
CA ARG A 208 -30.87 -0.57 8.29
C ARG A 208 -30.21 -0.10 9.60
N PHE A 209 -29.23 0.79 9.49
CA PHE A 209 -28.62 1.46 10.63
C PHE A 209 -29.66 2.23 11.46
N ARG A 210 -30.53 3.03 10.84
CA ARG A 210 -31.61 3.77 11.53
C ARG A 210 -32.49 2.84 12.39
N ARG A 211 -32.90 1.71 11.83
CA ARG A 211 -33.68 0.70 12.56
C ARG A 211 -32.89 0.03 13.69
N ALA A 212 -31.61 -0.25 13.46
CA ALA A 212 -30.75 -0.83 14.48
C ALA A 212 -30.56 0.12 15.66
N LEU A 213 -30.26 1.40 15.39
CA LEU A 213 -30.12 2.45 16.40
C LEU A 213 -31.39 2.57 17.25
N ALA A 214 -32.56 2.66 16.61
CA ALA A 214 -33.85 2.78 17.31
C ALA A 214 -34.20 1.55 18.18
N SER A 215 -33.57 0.40 17.94
CA SER A 215 -33.78 -0.82 18.74
C SER A 215 -32.82 -1.00 19.90
N LEU A 216 -31.77 -0.17 19.98
CA LEU A 216 -30.75 -0.26 21.01
C LEU A 216 -31.06 0.70 22.16
N PRO A 217 -30.69 0.35 23.41
CA PRO A 217 -30.87 1.21 24.57
C PRO A 217 -29.77 2.30 24.59
N VAL A 218 -29.69 3.13 23.56
CA VAL A 218 -28.68 4.18 23.39
C VAL A 218 -29.33 5.49 22.97
N GLU A 219 -28.74 6.59 23.41
CA GLU A 219 -29.13 7.93 22.95
C GLU A 219 -28.52 8.24 21.58
N GLY A 220 -29.32 8.84 20.71
CA GLY A 220 -28.88 9.32 19.41
C GLY A 220 -30.00 9.37 18.38
N ARG A 221 -29.88 10.31 17.44
CA ARG A 221 -30.83 10.50 16.34
C ARG A 221 -30.11 10.37 15.01
N ALA A 222 -30.66 9.50 14.17
CA ALA A 222 -30.22 9.40 12.78
C ALA A 222 -31.05 10.36 11.91
N GLY A 223 -30.39 11.24 11.18
CA GLY A 223 -30.95 12.12 10.16
C GLY A 223 -31.23 11.40 8.85
N ASP A 224 -31.12 12.09 7.72
CA ASP A 224 -31.55 11.57 6.41
C ASP A 224 -30.44 10.87 5.64
N GLY A 225 -29.18 11.08 6.01
CA GLY A 225 -28.04 10.38 5.42
C GLY A 225 -26.93 9.99 6.40
N PRO A 226 -25.97 9.14 5.97
CA PRO A 226 -24.82 8.70 6.76
C PRO A 226 -23.92 9.81 7.34
N GLY A 227 -24.09 11.06 6.92
CA GLY A 227 -23.37 12.21 7.45
C GLY A 227 -24.10 12.98 8.55
N GLU A 228 -25.33 12.58 8.87
CA GLU A 228 -26.26 13.32 9.72
C GLU A 228 -26.65 12.49 10.95
N PHE A 229 -25.66 11.99 11.68
CA PHE A 229 -25.89 11.32 12.96
C PHE A 229 -25.62 12.28 14.11
N ASP A 230 -26.61 12.47 14.97
CA ASP A 230 -26.54 13.28 16.18
C ASP A 230 -26.55 12.36 17.40
N GLY A 231 -25.38 12.12 17.99
CA GLY A 231 -25.21 11.24 19.14
C GLY A 231 -23.77 10.82 19.37
N ALA A 232 -23.53 10.03 20.41
CA ALA A 232 -22.20 9.54 20.74
C ALA A 232 -21.69 8.54 19.68
N PRO A 233 -20.41 8.60 19.27
CA PRO A 233 -19.82 7.62 18.33
C PRO A 233 -20.00 6.16 18.79
N ALA A 234 -19.96 5.90 20.09
CA ALA A 234 -20.23 4.58 20.66
C ALA A 234 -21.65 4.06 20.32
N ALA A 235 -22.68 4.91 20.38
CA ALA A 235 -24.05 4.53 20.02
C ALA A 235 -24.15 4.14 18.54
N ALA A 236 -23.50 4.91 17.65
CA ALA A 236 -23.39 4.56 16.25
C ALA A 236 -22.61 3.26 16.03
N ALA A 237 -21.51 3.04 16.75
CA ALA A 237 -20.71 1.82 16.64
C ALA A 237 -21.50 0.57 17.04
N LEU A 238 -22.31 0.64 18.11
CA LEU A 238 -23.21 -0.44 18.52
C LEU A 238 -24.28 -0.73 17.44
N ALA A 239 -24.87 0.30 16.85
CA ALA A 239 -25.83 0.13 15.76
C ALA A 239 -25.20 -0.48 14.51
N VAL A 240 -23.96 -0.10 14.16
CA VAL A 240 -23.19 -0.72 13.08
C VAL A 240 -22.85 -2.18 13.41
N ALA A 241 -22.40 -2.47 14.62
CA ALA A 241 -22.09 -3.83 15.06
C ALA A 241 -23.31 -4.75 14.92
N ARG A 242 -24.50 -4.27 15.30
CA ARG A 242 -25.77 -4.99 15.18
C ARG A 242 -26.13 -5.39 13.74
N ILE A 243 -25.76 -4.59 12.74
CA ILE A 243 -26.09 -4.86 11.33
C ILE A 243 -24.96 -5.57 10.58
N ALA A 244 -23.74 -5.56 11.11
CA ALA A 244 -22.58 -6.21 10.53
C ALA A 244 -22.58 -7.73 10.78
N ARG A 245 -21.83 -8.47 9.97
CA ARG A 245 -21.50 -9.87 10.21
C ARG A 245 -20.14 -9.95 10.90
N LEU A 246 -20.16 -10.11 12.23
CA LEU A 246 -18.97 -10.15 13.08
C LEU A 246 -18.72 -11.56 13.59
N HIS A 247 -17.53 -12.09 13.32
CA HIS A 247 -17.10 -13.40 13.80
C HIS A 247 -16.09 -13.31 14.96
N ALA A 248 -15.25 -12.27 14.95
CA ALA A 248 -14.46 -11.87 16.10
C ALA A 248 -15.33 -11.11 17.12
N PRO A 249 -15.02 -11.20 18.42
CA PRO A 249 -15.81 -10.53 19.44
C PRO A 249 -15.63 -9.01 19.44
N VAL A 250 -16.70 -8.32 19.83
CA VAL A 250 -16.72 -6.89 20.13
C VAL A 250 -16.39 -6.70 21.61
N VAL A 251 -15.39 -5.88 21.89
CA VAL A 251 -15.00 -5.49 23.25
C VAL A 251 -15.74 -4.22 23.62
N LEU A 252 -16.53 -4.29 24.70
CA LEU A 252 -17.31 -3.18 25.24
C LEU A 252 -16.69 -2.80 26.59
N ALA A 253 -15.95 -1.70 26.61
CA ALA A 253 -15.42 -1.11 27.85
C ALA A 253 -16.52 -0.32 28.57
N ASP A 254 -17.34 0.37 27.78
CA ASP A 254 -18.55 1.05 28.22
C ASP A 254 -19.74 0.60 27.38
N GLY A 255 -20.93 0.57 27.99
CA GLY A 255 -22.14 0.34 27.23
C GLY A 255 -23.40 0.27 28.08
N PRO A 256 -24.58 0.38 27.47
CA PRO A 256 -25.86 0.39 28.17
C PRO A 256 -26.30 -1.01 28.65
N PHE A 257 -25.42 -2.03 28.57
CA PHE A 257 -25.79 -3.41 28.79
C PHE A 257 -25.40 -3.88 30.19
N SER A 258 -26.38 -4.40 30.93
CA SER A 258 -26.17 -4.92 32.28
C SER A 258 -25.37 -6.24 32.32
N SER A 259 -25.43 -7.03 31.24
CA SER A 259 -24.77 -8.34 31.14
C SER A 259 -24.28 -8.64 29.72
N PRO A 260 -23.26 -9.50 29.56
CA PRO A 260 -22.74 -9.87 28.24
C PRO A 260 -23.77 -10.63 27.40
N VAL A 261 -24.73 -11.32 28.03
CA VAL A 261 -25.82 -12.03 27.31
C VAL A 261 -26.78 -11.03 26.66
N VAL A 262 -27.14 -9.96 27.37
CA VAL A 262 -27.98 -8.88 26.83
C VAL A 262 -27.23 -8.15 25.71
N ALA A 263 -25.94 -7.84 25.90
CA ALA A 263 -25.11 -7.23 24.86
C ALA A 263 -25.04 -8.09 23.59
N ARG A 264 -24.81 -9.40 23.72
CA ARG A 264 -24.81 -10.34 22.58
C ARG A 264 -26.16 -10.36 21.86
N ALA A 265 -27.27 -10.41 22.61
CA ALA A 265 -28.61 -10.40 22.04
C ALA A 265 -28.93 -9.09 21.31
N ALA A 266 -28.40 -7.97 21.80
CA ALA A 266 -28.55 -6.67 21.17
C ALA A 266 -27.65 -6.48 19.93
N LEU A 267 -26.43 -7.05 19.92
CA LEU A 267 -25.47 -6.83 18.84
C LEU A 267 -25.41 -7.97 17.81
N HIS A 268 -26.05 -9.12 18.08
CA HIS A 268 -25.97 -10.30 17.22
C HIS A 268 -24.54 -10.75 16.90
N ALA A 269 -23.60 -10.44 17.79
CA ALA A 269 -22.17 -10.68 17.64
C ALA A 269 -21.60 -11.26 18.95
N PRO A 270 -20.47 -11.98 18.90
CA PRO A 270 -19.76 -12.34 20.11
C PRO A 270 -19.31 -11.07 20.86
N VAL A 271 -19.38 -11.05 22.19
CA VAL A 271 -19.05 -9.88 22.99
C VAL A 271 -18.15 -10.22 24.18
N VAL A 272 -17.32 -9.25 24.55
CA VAL A 272 -16.57 -9.21 25.80
C VAL A 272 -16.92 -7.91 26.51
N LEU A 273 -17.50 -7.99 27.71
CA LEU A 273 -17.57 -6.82 28.59
C LEU A 273 -16.27 -6.76 29.39
N VAL A 274 -15.65 -5.59 29.45
CA VAL A 274 -14.41 -5.34 30.20
C VAL A 274 -14.62 -4.20 31.16
#